data_AF-A0A2N2U0I2-F1
#
_entry.id   AF-A0A2N2U0I2-F1
#
_cell.length_a   1.000
_cell.length_b   1.000
_cell.length_c   1.000
_cell.angle_alpha   90.00
_cell.angle_beta   90.00
_cell.angle_gamma   90.00
#
_symmetry.space_group_name_H-M   'P 1'
#
loop_
_entity.id
_entity.type
_entity.pdbx_description
1 polymer ?
#
loop_
_entity_poly.entity_id
_entity_poly.type
_entity_poly.pdbx_seq_one_letter_code
_entity_poly.pdbx_strand_id
1 'polypeptide(L)'
;MQPDNLIVQPRNRGTGNGVLLALAYILKRDPQARLIFLPADHHVLAEDMLIQAMSSMLAGMPAQSRKIFLLGIEPEDADPEMGYIIPQKAVHPSAQGVRHFVEKPSRGVASKLIQEGGLWNSGIFAATGDLLLQLFKMRFPDNTHDILTTTARIADPSNPSWSLGHLYGRLSYIDFSHQVLQFQVADLQVVPVPYCGWSDIGTPHRVAERVNLLSGNARSANDSFAETAFLDLAEAVNRTDERGRVAQAV
;
A
#
# COMPACT_ATOMS: atom_id res chain seq x y z
N MET A 1 0.23 1.48 -20.03
CA MET A 1 -0.66 0.62 -19.21
C MET A 1 -1.69 -0.04 -20.13
N GLN A 2 -1.96 -1.34 -20.00
CA GLN A 2 -2.99 -2.02 -20.79
C GLN A 2 -4.39 -1.59 -20.28
N PRO A 3 -5.35 -1.22 -21.14
CA PRO A 3 -6.69 -0.81 -20.72
C PRO A 3 -7.39 -1.81 -19.78
N ASP A 4 -7.11 -3.10 -19.97
CA ASP A 4 -7.70 -4.21 -19.19
C ASP A 4 -7.21 -4.30 -17.74
N ASN A 5 -6.20 -3.50 -17.36
CA ASN A 5 -5.67 -3.43 -16.00
C ASN A 5 -6.06 -2.14 -15.25
N LEU A 6 -6.89 -1.28 -15.85
CA LEU A 6 -7.40 -0.08 -15.21
C LEU A 6 -8.76 -0.34 -14.56
N ILE A 7 -8.85 -0.15 -13.25
CA ILE A 7 -10.11 -0.27 -12.50
C ILE A 7 -10.59 1.11 -12.07
N VAL A 8 -11.59 1.64 -12.77
CA VAL A 8 -12.10 2.99 -12.49
C VAL A 8 -13.13 2.97 -11.37
N GLN A 9 -12.78 3.58 -10.23
CA GLN A 9 -13.71 3.82 -9.14
C GLN A 9 -14.60 5.03 -9.45
N PRO A 10 -15.95 4.90 -9.49
CA PRO A 10 -16.83 6.02 -9.82
C PRO A 10 -16.87 7.14 -8.78
N ARG A 11 -16.53 6.82 -7.51
CA ARG A 11 -16.52 7.74 -6.38
C ARG A 11 -15.47 7.30 -5.37
N ASN A 12 -14.92 8.23 -4.60
CA ASN A 12 -14.08 7.87 -3.46
C ASN A 12 -14.95 7.28 -2.33
N ARG A 13 -14.76 5.99 -2.02
CA ARG A 13 -15.38 5.30 -0.88
C ARG A 13 -14.33 4.73 0.08
N GLY A 14 -13.15 5.33 0.12
CA GLY A 14 -12.05 4.92 0.98
C GLY A 14 -11.16 3.83 0.39
N THR A 15 -9.93 3.76 0.91
CA THR A 15 -8.86 2.89 0.40
C THR A 15 -9.20 1.41 0.52
N GLY A 16 -9.98 1.01 1.53
CA GLY A 16 -10.39 -0.38 1.70
C GLY A 16 -11.28 -0.90 0.57
N ASN A 17 -12.18 -0.07 0.04
CA ASN A 17 -12.98 -0.43 -1.13
C ASN A 17 -12.13 -0.49 -2.42
N GLY A 18 -11.10 0.35 -2.54
CA GLY A 18 -10.14 0.27 -3.64
C GLY A 18 -9.39 -1.06 -3.64
N VAL A 19 -8.84 -1.46 -2.49
CA VAL A 19 -8.18 -2.76 -2.30
C VAL A 19 -9.13 -3.92 -2.59
N LEU A 20 -10.34 -3.90 -2.03
CA LEU A 20 -11.32 -4.97 -2.20
C LEU A 20 -11.83 -5.08 -3.64
N LEU A 21 -12.02 -3.96 -4.34
CA LEU A 21 -12.40 -3.97 -5.75
C LEU A 21 -11.29 -4.59 -6.59
N ALA A 22 -10.05 -4.14 -6.44
CA ALA A 22 -8.89 -4.73 -7.13
C ALA A 22 -8.79 -6.24 -6.86
N LEU A 23 -8.95 -6.64 -5.60
CA LEU A 23 -8.92 -8.03 -5.18
C LEU A 23 -9.99 -8.90 -5.90
N ALA A 24 -11.20 -8.37 -6.07
CA ALA A 24 -12.29 -9.07 -6.77
C ALA A 24 -11.97 -9.35 -8.25
N TYR A 25 -11.21 -8.47 -8.92
CA TYR A 25 -10.75 -8.70 -10.28
C TYR A 25 -9.56 -9.66 -10.33
N ILE A 26 -8.57 -9.48 -9.45
CA ILE A 26 -7.34 -10.28 -9.47
C ILE A 26 -7.63 -11.73 -9.10
N LEU A 27 -8.43 -12.00 -8.06
CA LEU A 27 -8.71 -13.37 -7.61
C LEU A 27 -9.50 -14.20 -8.62
N LYS A 28 -10.17 -13.57 -9.58
CA LYS A 28 -10.77 -14.29 -10.72
C LYS A 28 -9.73 -14.78 -11.71
N ARG A 29 -8.63 -14.04 -11.86
CA ARG A 29 -7.51 -14.36 -12.76
C ARG A 29 -6.55 -15.35 -12.08
N ASP A 30 -6.23 -15.10 -10.82
CA ASP A 30 -5.36 -15.94 -9.99
C ASP A 30 -5.90 -16.05 -8.55
N PRO A 31 -6.58 -17.16 -8.21
CA PRO A 31 -7.09 -17.41 -6.86
C PRO A 31 -6.01 -17.55 -5.77
N GLN A 32 -4.73 -17.66 -6.14
CA GLN A 32 -3.59 -17.80 -5.24
C GLN A 32 -2.63 -16.60 -5.32
N ALA A 33 -3.11 -15.48 -5.85
CA ALA A 33 -2.31 -14.29 -6.07
C ALA A 33 -1.62 -13.79 -4.78
N ARG A 34 -0.34 -13.47 -4.92
CA ARG A 34 0.41 -12.65 -3.96
C ARG A 34 0.40 -11.22 -4.46
N LEU A 35 -0.04 -10.32 -3.61
CA LEU A 35 -0.32 -8.94 -3.99
C LEU A 35 0.61 -8.00 -3.25
N ILE A 36 1.04 -6.95 -3.95
CA ILE A 36 1.63 -5.75 -3.34
C ILE A 36 0.76 -4.56 -3.74
N PHE A 37 0.44 -3.72 -2.77
CA PHE A 37 -0.28 -2.47 -2.95
C PHE A 37 0.66 -1.33 -2.64
N LEU A 38 0.71 -0.34 -3.53
CA LEU A 38 1.53 0.85 -3.41
C LEU A 38 0.69 2.08 -3.75
N PRO A 39 0.69 3.13 -2.91
CA PRO A 39 0.14 4.42 -3.29
C PRO A 39 0.92 5.02 -4.47
N ALA A 40 0.20 5.67 -5.39
CA ALA A 40 0.77 6.22 -6.62
C ALA A 40 1.37 7.63 -6.44
N ASP A 41 1.16 8.22 -5.27
CA ASP A 41 1.48 9.59 -4.92
C ASP A 41 2.62 9.67 -3.90
N HIS A 42 3.56 8.73 -3.91
CA HIS A 42 4.76 8.83 -3.07
C HIS A 42 5.95 9.42 -3.83
N HIS A 43 6.81 10.11 -3.09
CA HIS A 43 8.12 10.55 -3.55
C HIS A 43 9.22 9.83 -2.75
N VAL A 44 10.28 9.37 -3.42
CA VAL A 44 11.40 8.64 -2.81
C VAL A 44 12.70 9.09 -3.44
N LEU A 45 13.70 9.47 -2.64
CA LEU A 45 15.02 9.87 -3.18
C LEU A 45 15.87 8.66 -3.56
N ALA A 46 15.89 7.64 -2.71
CA ALA A 46 16.66 6.42 -2.94
C ALA A 46 15.74 5.26 -3.32
N GLU A 47 15.24 5.31 -4.55
CA GLU A 47 14.26 4.36 -5.09
C GLU A 47 14.75 2.90 -5.04
N ASP A 48 16.03 2.65 -5.33
CA ASP A 48 16.65 1.32 -5.28
C ASP A 48 16.48 0.64 -3.91
N MET A 49 16.56 1.41 -2.81
CA MET A 49 16.35 0.88 -1.46
C MET A 49 14.91 0.44 -1.24
N LEU A 50 13.93 1.22 -1.73
CA LEU A 50 12.53 0.86 -1.62
C LEU A 50 12.20 -0.36 -2.50
N ILE A 51 12.72 -0.40 -3.73
CA ILE A 51 12.58 -1.57 -4.63
C ILE A 51 13.15 -2.81 -3.95
N GLN A 52 14.38 -2.75 -3.44
CA GLN A 52 15.01 -3.89 -2.77
C GLN A 52 14.20 -4.35 -1.56
N ALA A 53 13.63 -3.43 -0.79
CA ALA A 53 12.76 -3.77 0.34
C ALA A 53 11.46 -4.45 -0.11
N MET A 54 10.81 -3.95 -1.18
CA MET A 54 9.63 -4.57 -1.77
C MET A 54 9.91 -5.97 -2.33
N SER A 55 11.00 -6.14 -3.07
CA SER A 55 11.41 -7.44 -3.61
C SER A 55 11.74 -8.43 -2.50
N SER A 56 12.43 -7.98 -1.44
CA SER A 56 12.73 -8.81 -0.26
C SER A 56 11.46 -9.20 0.50
N MET A 57 10.50 -8.27 0.65
CA MET A 57 9.20 -8.53 1.25
C MET A 57 8.43 -9.61 0.49
N LEU A 58 8.36 -9.52 -0.84
CA LEU A 58 7.68 -10.50 -1.69
C LEU A 58 8.39 -11.85 -1.76
N ALA A 59 9.72 -11.85 -1.80
CA ALA A 59 10.54 -13.06 -1.78
C ALA A 59 10.41 -13.81 -0.44
N GLY A 60 10.33 -13.06 0.66
CA GLY A 60 10.15 -13.61 2.01
C GLY A 60 8.71 -14.05 2.32
N MET A 61 7.71 -13.63 1.54
CA MET A 61 6.29 -13.94 1.77
C MET A 61 5.93 -15.35 1.26
N PRO A 62 5.56 -16.30 2.15
CA PRO A 62 5.09 -17.62 1.76
C PRO A 62 3.81 -17.55 0.93
N ALA A 63 3.62 -18.49 0.00
CA ALA A 63 2.44 -18.54 -0.87
C ALA A 63 1.10 -18.67 -0.12
N GLN A 64 1.12 -19.28 1.07
CA GLN A 64 -0.06 -19.46 1.94
C GLN A 64 0.09 -18.65 3.24
N SER A 65 0.78 -17.51 3.17
CA SER A 65 0.96 -16.64 4.32
C SER A 65 -0.37 -16.22 4.93
N ARG A 66 -0.46 -16.26 6.26
CA ARG A 66 -1.56 -15.65 7.04
C ARG A 66 -1.19 -14.29 7.62
N LYS A 67 -0.15 -13.65 7.05
CA LYS A 67 0.39 -12.37 7.50
C LYS A 67 0.27 -11.29 6.43
N ILE A 68 0.06 -10.06 6.87
CA ILE A 68 0.16 -8.84 6.06
C ILE A 68 1.53 -8.23 6.34
N PHE A 69 2.32 -8.03 5.30
CA PHE A 69 3.64 -7.42 5.38
C PHE A 69 3.53 -5.94 5.04
N LEU A 70 4.01 -5.08 5.93
CA LEU A 70 4.04 -3.64 5.76
C LEU A 70 5.48 -3.18 5.50
N LEU A 71 5.67 -2.17 4.67
CA LEU A 71 6.94 -1.44 4.63
C LEU A 71 6.90 -0.30 5.64
N GLY A 72 7.76 -0.40 6.66
CA GLY A 72 7.90 0.61 7.70
C GLY A 72 9.11 1.49 7.42
N ILE A 73 8.92 2.80 7.27
CA ILE A 73 10.01 3.73 6.95
C ILE A 73 10.55 4.36 8.23
N GLU A 74 11.86 4.49 8.34
CA GLU A 74 12.49 5.26 9.41
C GLU A 74 12.03 6.73 9.37
N PRO A 75 11.41 7.26 10.44
CA PRO A 75 10.83 8.60 10.45
C PRO A 75 11.89 9.69 10.60
N GLU A 76 11.72 10.80 9.89
CA GLU A 76 12.57 12.01 10.03
C GLU A 76 12.00 13.05 11.01
N ASP A 77 10.68 13.01 11.30
CA ASP A 77 10.02 13.86 12.32
C ASP A 77 8.81 13.14 12.96
N ALA A 78 8.36 13.67 14.10
CA ALA A 78 7.10 13.32 14.76
C ALA A 78 5.90 13.99 14.06
N ASP A 79 5.42 13.39 12.97
CA ASP A 79 4.32 13.90 12.16
C ASP A 79 2.95 13.28 12.53
N PRO A 80 1.97 14.08 12.99
CA PRO A 80 0.65 13.57 13.36
C PRO A 80 -0.21 13.10 12.17
N GLU A 81 0.16 13.40 10.93
CA GLU A 81 -0.56 12.89 9.75
C GLU A 81 -0.13 11.48 9.33
N MET A 82 0.86 10.90 10.01
CA MET A 82 1.37 9.55 9.73
C MET A 82 0.76 8.47 10.61
N GLY A 83 0.63 7.27 10.04
CA GLY A 83 0.57 6.04 10.82
C GLY A 83 1.94 5.64 11.35
N TYR A 84 1.98 5.04 12.53
CA TYR A 84 3.20 4.55 13.18
C TYR A 84 3.09 3.06 13.50
N ILE A 85 4.16 2.33 13.23
CA ILE A 85 4.31 0.89 13.45
C ILE A 85 5.43 0.70 14.47
N ILE A 86 5.15 0.04 15.58
CA ILE A 86 6.18 -0.36 16.53
C ILE A 86 6.53 -1.83 16.31
N PRO A 87 7.76 -2.16 15.87
CA PRO A 87 8.17 -3.54 15.72
C PRO A 87 8.24 -4.27 17.08
N GLN A 88 8.03 -5.58 17.05
CA GLN A 88 8.45 -6.49 18.11
C GLN A 88 9.97 -6.66 18.02
N LYS A 89 10.65 -6.90 19.15
CA LYS A 89 12.10 -7.19 19.13
C LYS A 89 12.39 -8.35 18.19
N ALA A 90 13.29 -8.13 17.24
CA ALA A 90 13.56 -9.05 16.14
C ALA A 90 13.98 -10.45 16.64
N VAL A 91 13.36 -11.48 16.07
CA VAL A 91 13.88 -12.86 16.09
C VAL A 91 14.54 -13.21 14.75
N HIS A 92 14.16 -12.51 13.66
CA HIS A 92 14.75 -12.63 12.33
C HIS A 92 15.00 -11.26 11.68
N PRO A 93 15.99 -11.13 10.77
CA PRO A 93 16.44 -9.83 10.27
C PRO A 93 15.55 -9.19 9.20
N SER A 94 14.72 -9.97 8.47
CA SER A 94 14.05 -9.48 7.25
C SER A 94 12.64 -8.93 7.47
N ALA A 95 11.86 -9.54 8.38
CA ALA A 95 10.51 -9.07 8.75
C ALA A 95 10.29 -9.30 10.25
N GLN A 96 9.66 -8.33 10.91
CA GLN A 96 9.44 -8.33 12.35
C GLN A 96 7.94 -8.33 12.64
N GLY A 97 7.49 -9.01 13.69
CA GLY A 97 6.12 -8.86 14.17
C GLY A 97 5.83 -7.42 14.58
N VAL A 98 4.56 -7.01 14.57
CA VAL A 98 4.16 -5.67 15.02
C VAL A 98 3.65 -5.75 16.46
N ARG A 99 4.18 -4.86 17.33
CA ARG A 99 3.73 -4.71 18.72
C ARG A 99 2.56 -3.75 18.80
N HIS A 100 2.65 -2.60 18.13
CA HIS A 100 1.58 -1.61 18.07
C HIS A 100 1.49 -1.02 16.66
N PHE A 101 0.25 -0.69 16.27
CA PHE A 101 -0.05 0.09 15.09
C PHE A 101 -0.93 1.25 15.53
N VAL A 102 -0.51 2.48 15.23
CA VAL A 102 -1.19 3.71 15.67
C VAL A 102 -1.35 4.64 14.48
N GLU A 103 -2.58 4.82 14.00
CA GLU A 103 -2.88 5.73 12.90
C GLU A 103 -3.02 7.16 13.42
N LYS A 104 -2.29 8.11 12.82
CA LYS A 104 -2.40 9.56 13.04
C LYS A 104 -2.45 9.99 14.52
N PRO A 105 -1.42 9.64 15.32
CA PRO A 105 -1.36 10.04 16.73
C PRO A 105 -1.12 11.54 16.89
N SER A 106 -1.39 12.08 18.08
CA SER A 106 -0.91 13.44 18.41
C SER A 106 0.62 13.51 18.31
N ARG A 107 1.19 14.69 17.98
CA ARG A 107 2.65 14.89 17.86
C ARG A 107 3.42 14.41 19.11
N GLY A 108 2.89 14.63 20.32
CA GLY A 108 3.54 14.16 21.55
C GLY A 108 3.55 12.63 21.69
N VAL A 109 2.55 11.94 21.16
CA VAL A 109 2.53 10.47 21.07
C VAL A 109 3.47 10.00 19.97
N ALA A 110 3.46 10.64 18.79
CA ALA A 110 4.40 10.35 17.70
C ALA A 110 5.86 10.39 18.17
N SER A 111 6.27 11.44 18.89
CA SER A 111 7.64 11.54 19.43
C SER A 111 8.00 10.38 20.35
N LYS A 112 7.07 9.90 21.19
CA LYS A 112 7.30 8.74 22.05
C LYS A 112 7.43 7.45 21.24
N LEU A 113 6.57 7.26 20.24
CA LEU A 113 6.63 6.11 19.35
C LEU A 113 7.97 6.04 18.62
N ILE A 114 8.50 7.17 18.13
CA ILE A 114 9.84 7.24 17.52
C ILE A 114 10.93 6.83 18.50
N GLN A 115 10.89 7.32 19.75
CA GLN A 115 11.85 6.94 20.80
C GLN A 115 11.83 5.43 21.11
N GLU A 116 10.70 4.76 20.89
CA GLU A 116 10.55 3.31 21.04
C GLU A 116 10.98 2.50 19.80
N GLY A 117 11.56 3.15 18.78
CA GLY A 117 11.93 2.51 17.51
C GLY A 117 10.77 2.41 16.52
N GLY A 118 9.79 3.32 16.62
CA GLY A 118 8.65 3.37 15.72
C GLY A 118 9.02 3.77 14.30
N LEU A 119 8.36 3.12 13.36
CA LEU A 119 8.48 3.35 11.92
C LEU A 119 7.21 4.03 11.41
N TRP A 120 7.31 4.84 10.37
CA TRP A 120 6.14 5.30 9.63
C TRP A 120 5.50 4.16 8.85
N ASN A 121 4.17 4.08 8.89
CA ASN A 121 3.40 3.28 7.95
C ASN A 121 3.45 3.96 6.58
N SER A 122 4.17 3.36 5.62
CA SER A 122 4.20 3.89 4.24
C SER A 122 2.88 3.70 3.51
N GLY A 123 1.96 2.87 3.98
CA GLY A 123 0.80 2.45 3.20
C GLY A 123 1.13 1.45 2.08
N ILE A 124 2.41 1.10 1.88
CA ILE A 124 2.82 0.00 1.01
C ILE A 124 2.74 -1.31 1.80
N PHE A 125 2.01 -2.28 1.26
CA PHE A 125 1.85 -3.58 1.91
C PHE A 125 1.73 -4.73 0.92
N ALA A 126 2.09 -5.93 1.38
CA ALA A 126 1.90 -7.17 0.66
C ALA A 126 1.13 -8.20 1.48
N ALA A 127 0.29 -8.98 0.80
CA ALA A 127 -0.48 -10.07 1.40
C ALA A 127 -0.90 -11.07 0.32
N THR A 128 -1.34 -12.25 0.74
CA THR A 128 -2.04 -13.16 -0.17
C THR A 128 -3.49 -12.68 -0.36
N GLY A 129 -4.00 -12.85 -1.58
CA GLY A 129 -5.35 -12.40 -1.90
C GLY A 129 -6.44 -13.14 -1.11
N ASP A 130 -6.24 -14.42 -0.80
CA ASP A 130 -7.17 -15.21 0.01
C ASP A 130 -7.29 -14.66 1.45
N LEU A 131 -6.16 -14.27 2.06
CA LEU A 131 -6.12 -13.65 3.37
C LEU A 131 -6.87 -12.32 3.37
N LEU A 132 -6.57 -11.42 2.43
CA LEU A 132 -7.25 -10.13 2.34
C LEU A 132 -8.76 -10.32 2.14
N LEU A 133 -9.16 -11.25 1.28
CA LEU A 133 -10.59 -11.51 1.04
C LEU A 133 -11.27 -12.05 2.29
N GLN A 134 -10.62 -12.95 3.03
CA GLN A 134 -11.14 -13.47 4.29
C GLN A 134 -11.32 -12.34 5.32
N LEU A 135 -10.36 -11.42 5.43
CA LEU A 135 -10.44 -10.27 6.32
C LEU A 135 -11.59 -9.32 5.96
N PHE A 136 -11.77 -9.03 4.66
CA PHE A 136 -12.90 -8.22 4.19
C PHE A 136 -14.25 -8.91 4.43
N LYS A 137 -14.37 -10.22 4.16
CA LYS A 137 -15.59 -10.99 4.45
C LYS A 137 -15.95 -10.96 5.94
N MET A 138 -14.95 -11.03 6.82
CA MET A 138 -15.15 -10.99 8.27
C MET A 138 -15.59 -9.60 8.75
N ARG A 139 -14.94 -8.53 8.29
CA ARG A 139 -15.13 -7.18 8.85
C ARG A 139 -16.14 -6.31 8.11
N PHE A 140 -16.29 -6.53 6.81
CA PHE A 140 -17.14 -5.76 5.91
C PHE A 140 -17.95 -6.71 5.00
N PRO A 141 -18.77 -7.61 5.58
CA PRO A 141 -19.49 -8.62 4.81
C PRO A 141 -20.38 -8.03 3.72
N ASP A 142 -21.06 -6.91 4.00
CA ASP A 142 -21.97 -6.25 3.06
C ASP A 142 -21.22 -5.65 1.86
N ASN A 143 -20.19 -4.82 2.09
CA ASN A 143 -19.34 -4.29 1.02
C ASN A 143 -18.71 -5.42 0.19
N THR A 144 -18.26 -6.49 0.86
CA THR A 144 -17.66 -7.65 0.19
C THR A 144 -18.67 -8.37 -0.68
N HIS A 145 -19.86 -8.64 -0.17
CA HIS A 145 -20.94 -9.26 -0.94
C HIS A 145 -21.32 -8.43 -2.17
N ASP A 146 -21.51 -7.12 -1.97
CA ASP A 146 -21.92 -6.19 -3.02
C ASP A 146 -20.86 -6.06 -4.13
N ILE A 147 -19.58 -5.94 -3.76
CA ILE A 147 -18.46 -5.86 -4.72
C ILE A 147 -18.31 -7.18 -5.49
N LEU A 148 -18.26 -8.32 -4.80
CA LEU A 148 -18.09 -9.62 -5.46
C LEU A 148 -19.26 -9.93 -6.41
N THR A 149 -20.49 -9.70 -5.97
CA THR A 149 -21.69 -9.95 -6.78
C THR A 149 -21.74 -9.04 -8.01
N THR A 150 -21.45 -7.75 -7.83
CA THR A 150 -21.49 -6.79 -8.94
C THR A 150 -20.38 -7.05 -9.95
N THR A 151 -19.14 -7.28 -9.48
CA THR A 151 -18.02 -7.58 -10.38
C THR A 151 -18.21 -8.90 -11.13
N ALA A 152 -18.85 -9.91 -10.52
CA ALA A 152 -19.27 -11.14 -11.21
C ALA A 152 -20.23 -10.85 -12.36
N ARG A 153 -21.23 -9.98 -12.14
CA ARG A 153 -22.23 -9.61 -13.16
C ARG A 153 -21.67 -8.73 -14.27
N ILE A 154 -20.80 -7.77 -13.96
CA ILE A 154 -20.16 -6.91 -14.98
C ILE A 154 -19.29 -7.74 -15.94
N ALA A 155 -18.70 -8.83 -15.46
CA ALA A 155 -17.91 -9.72 -16.29
C ALA A 155 -18.77 -10.63 -17.20
N ASP A 156 -20.09 -10.65 -17.02
CA ASP A 156 -21.02 -11.44 -17.84
C ASP A 156 -21.53 -10.60 -19.02
N PRO A 157 -21.14 -10.93 -20.27
CA PRO A 157 -21.55 -10.18 -21.47
C PRO A 157 -23.07 -10.16 -21.69
N SER A 158 -23.81 -11.09 -21.07
CA SER A 158 -25.27 -11.16 -21.18
C SER A 158 -26.02 -10.16 -20.30
N ASN A 159 -25.30 -9.41 -19.43
CA ASN A 159 -25.93 -8.53 -18.44
C ASN A 159 -25.32 -7.10 -18.40
N PRO A 160 -25.55 -6.27 -19.44
CA PRO A 160 -24.96 -4.92 -19.55
C PRO A 160 -25.57 -3.90 -18.57
N SER A 161 -26.57 -4.28 -17.77
CA SER A 161 -27.30 -3.35 -16.89
C SER A 161 -26.55 -2.98 -15.61
N TRP A 162 -25.53 -3.76 -15.22
CA TRP A 162 -24.78 -3.52 -13.99
C TRP A 162 -23.61 -2.57 -14.24
N SER A 163 -23.54 -1.52 -13.42
CA SER A 163 -22.41 -0.58 -13.43
C SER A 163 -21.85 -0.42 -12.02
N LEU A 164 -20.55 -0.11 -11.94
CA LEU A 164 -19.92 0.28 -10.68
C LEU A 164 -20.59 1.53 -10.07
N GLY A 165 -21.25 2.37 -10.88
CA GLY A 165 -21.92 3.58 -10.40
C GLY A 165 -23.02 3.29 -9.38
N HIS A 166 -23.89 2.31 -9.64
CA HIS A 166 -24.94 1.91 -8.69
C HIS A 166 -24.35 1.29 -7.41
N LEU A 167 -23.34 0.44 -7.56
CA LEU A 167 -22.62 -0.17 -6.45
C LEU A 167 -22.05 0.91 -5.51
N TYR A 168 -21.28 1.86 -6.05
CA TYR A 168 -20.64 2.94 -5.28
C TYR A 168 -21.65 3.93 -4.66
N GLY A 169 -22.90 3.93 -5.13
CA GLY A 169 -24.00 4.61 -4.46
C GLY A 169 -24.34 4.04 -3.09
N ARG A 170 -24.15 2.73 -2.89
CA ARG A 170 -24.54 1.98 -1.68
C ARG A 170 -23.38 1.57 -0.79
N LEU A 171 -22.15 1.53 -1.31
CA LEU A 171 -20.97 1.17 -0.53
C LEU A 171 -20.75 2.15 0.63
N SER A 172 -20.59 1.58 1.82
CA SER A 172 -20.06 2.30 2.99
C SER A 172 -18.59 2.63 2.78
N TYR A 173 -18.15 3.75 3.37
CA TYR A 173 -16.74 4.13 3.35
C TYR A 173 -15.89 3.15 4.17
N ILE A 174 -14.72 2.76 3.65
CA ILE A 174 -13.75 1.90 4.37
C ILE A 174 -12.35 2.52 4.28
N ASP A 175 -11.80 2.89 5.43
CA ASP A 175 -10.38 3.20 5.59
C ASP A 175 -9.60 1.91 5.86
N PHE A 176 -8.70 1.55 4.95
CA PHE A 176 -7.93 0.31 5.09
C PHE A 176 -6.99 0.34 6.30
N SER A 177 -6.28 1.45 6.54
CA SER A 177 -5.29 1.52 7.61
C SER A 177 -5.97 1.50 8.99
N HIS A 178 -6.93 2.40 9.17
CA HIS A 178 -7.62 2.59 10.44
C HIS A 178 -8.63 1.46 10.74
N GLN A 179 -9.37 0.96 9.74
CA GLN A 179 -10.46 0.00 9.98
C GLN A 179 -10.08 -1.47 9.68
N VAL A 180 -8.96 -1.73 8.99
CA VAL A 180 -8.41 -3.07 8.76
C VAL A 180 -7.11 -3.27 9.53
N LEU A 181 -6.02 -2.59 9.15
CA LEU A 181 -4.67 -2.88 9.66
C LEU A 181 -4.58 -2.71 11.19
N GLN A 182 -5.12 -1.61 11.72
CA GLN A 182 -5.07 -1.32 13.16
C GLN A 182 -5.76 -2.38 14.02
N PHE A 183 -6.69 -3.16 13.45
CA PHE A 183 -7.38 -4.26 14.15
C PHE A 183 -6.79 -5.64 13.86
N GLN A 184 -5.73 -5.73 13.05
CA GLN A 184 -5.09 -6.98 12.65
C GLN A 184 -3.63 -7.07 13.11
N VAL A 185 -3.25 -6.34 14.17
CA VAL A 185 -1.86 -6.24 14.67
C VAL A 185 -1.18 -7.61 14.83
N ALA A 186 -1.90 -8.64 15.30
CA ALA A 186 -1.36 -9.99 15.48
C ALA A 186 -0.91 -10.66 14.16
N ASP A 187 -1.46 -10.22 13.03
CA ASP A 187 -1.16 -10.72 11.69
C ASP A 187 -0.28 -9.78 10.87
N LEU A 188 0.14 -8.64 11.44
CA LEU A 188 1.06 -7.74 10.78
C LEU A 188 2.51 -8.21 10.97
N GLN A 189 3.28 -8.06 9.89
CA GLN A 189 4.73 -8.05 9.88
C GLN A 189 5.17 -6.71 9.29
N VAL A 190 6.34 -6.21 9.72
CA VAL A 190 6.94 -5.01 9.17
C VAL A 190 8.34 -5.32 8.66
N VAL A 191 8.63 -4.85 7.44
CA VAL A 191 9.96 -4.81 6.84
C VAL A 191 10.48 -3.38 7.02
N PRO A 192 11.45 -3.15 7.92
CA PRO A 192 12.01 -1.82 8.14
C PRO A 192 12.84 -1.38 6.92
N VAL A 193 12.62 -0.14 6.50
CA VAL A 193 13.43 0.54 5.48
C VAL A 193 14.14 1.70 6.18
N PRO A 194 15.49 1.74 6.15
CA PRO A 194 16.24 2.88 6.64
C PRO A 194 15.81 4.16 5.93
N TYR A 195 16.18 5.32 6.48
CA TYR A 195 15.91 6.60 5.84
C TYR A 195 16.32 6.60 4.35
N CYS A 196 15.33 6.77 3.47
CA CYS A 196 15.50 6.74 2.01
C CYS A 196 14.95 7.99 1.30
N GLY A 197 14.65 9.05 2.07
CA GLY A 197 14.02 10.26 1.57
C GLY A 197 12.58 10.04 1.08
N TRP A 198 11.89 9.05 1.64
CA TRP A 198 10.49 8.77 1.35
C TRP A 198 9.57 9.86 1.92
N SER A 199 8.52 10.19 1.17
CA SER A 199 7.45 11.08 1.60
C SER A 199 6.16 10.71 0.88
N ASP A 200 5.04 10.70 1.59
CA ASP A 200 3.72 10.52 0.99
C ASP A 200 3.19 11.76 0.27
N ILE A 201 3.93 12.89 0.31
CA ILE A 201 3.52 14.22 -0.18
C ILE A 201 2.06 14.60 0.17
N GLY A 202 1.53 14.06 1.28
CA GLY A 202 0.11 14.09 1.62
C GLY A 202 -0.37 15.43 2.20
N THR A 203 0.55 16.36 2.45
CA THR A 203 0.26 17.70 2.97
C THR A 203 0.92 18.78 2.12
N PRO A 204 0.34 20.00 2.03
CA PRO A 204 0.97 21.12 1.34
C PRO A 204 2.38 21.44 1.86
N HIS A 205 2.61 21.21 3.16
CA HIS A 205 3.93 21.38 3.78
C HIS A 205 4.95 20.40 3.21
N ARG A 206 4.64 19.09 3.15
CA ARG A 206 5.53 18.07 2.58
C ARG A 206 5.80 18.31 1.10
N VAL A 207 4.79 18.73 0.33
CA VAL A 207 4.98 19.13 -1.07
C VAL A 207 6.00 20.26 -1.17
N ALA A 208 5.83 21.32 -0.36
CA ALA A 208 6.75 22.47 -0.37
C ALA A 208 8.18 22.07 0.03
N GLU A 209 8.35 21.22 1.04
CA GLU A 209 9.66 20.70 1.45
C GLU A 209 10.35 19.96 0.29
N ARG A 210 9.64 19.06 -0.40
CA ARG A 210 10.21 18.30 -1.52
C ARG A 210 10.53 19.18 -2.73
N VAL A 211 9.65 20.12 -3.07
CA VAL A 211 9.92 21.09 -4.15
C VAL A 211 11.15 21.95 -3.84
N ASN A 212 11.32 22.40 -2.60
CA ASN A 212 12.47 23.18 -2.19
C ASN A 212 13.78 22.37 -2.24
N LEU A 213 13.75 21.10 -1.82
CA LEU A 213 14.91 20.20 -1.93
C LEU A 213 15.33 20.00 -3.38
N LEU A 214 14.37 19.74 -4.28
CA LEU A 214 14.64 19.59 -5.71
C LEU A 214 15.19 20.88 -6.33
N SER A 215 14.62 22.03 -5.96
CA SER A 215 15.04 23.35 -6.44
C SER A 215 16.41 23.77 -5.90
N GLY A 216 16.76 23.37 -4.68
CA GLY A 216 18.07 23.60 -4.07
C GLY A 216 19.16 22.78 -4.74
N ASN A 217 18.91 21.50 -5.00
CA ASN A 217 19.83 20.61 -5.71
C ASN A 217 20.07 21.03 -7.16
N ALA A 218 19.02 21.51 -7.85
CA ALA A 218 19.12 22.05 -9.21
C ALA A 218 19.95 23.34 -9.32
N ARG A 219 20.14 24.08 -8.21
CA ARG A 219 20.99 25.29 -8.18
C ARG A 219 22.46 24.97 -7.87
N SER A 220 22.74 23.83 -7.24
CA SER A 220 24.11 23.40 -6.92
C SER A 220 24.76 22.55 -8.02
N ALA A 221 23.95 21.87 -8.83
CA ALA A 221 24.43 21.03 -9.93
C ALA A 221 24.13 21.73 -11.26
N ASN A 222 25.16 22.02 -12.05
CA ASN A 222 25.03 22.52 -13.43
C ASN A 222 24.59 21.39 -14.39
N ASP A 223 23.68 20.54 -13.93
CA ASP A 223 23.39 19.24 -14.50
C ASP A 223 22.03 19.24 -15.18
N SER A 224 22.01 18.62 -16.36
CA SER A 224 20.88 18.50 -17.25
C SER A 224 19.75 17.66 -16.62
N PHE A 225 18.89 18.30 -15.84
CA PHE A 225 17.57 17.78 -15.48
C PHE A 225 16.63 17.86 -16.70
N ALA A 226 16.93 17.06 -17.73
CA ALA A 226 16.08 16.91 -18.91
C ALA A 226 15.39 15.54 -19.00
N GLU A 227 15.69 14.58 -18.11
CA GLU A 227 14.98 13.30 -18.06
C GLU A 227 14.74 12.88 -16.60
N THR A 228 13.75 13.47 -15.94
CA THR A 228 13.08 12.79 -14.83
C THR A 228 12.29 11.63 -15.42
N ALA A 229 12.95 10.47 -15.56
CA ALA A 229 12.28 9.21 -15.81
C ALA A 229 11.38 8.94 -14.60
N PHE A 230 10.07 9.06 -14.78
CA PHE A 230 9.11 8.57 -13.80
C PHE A 230 9.37 7.08 -13.61
N LEU A 231 9.81 6.67 -12.42
CA LEU A 231 9.97 5.27 -12.10
C LEU A 231 8.60 4.65 -11.80
N ASP A 232 8.15 3.74 -12.66
CA ASP A 232 7.02 2.87 -12.35
C ASP A 232 7.49 1.79 -11.36
N LEU A 233 7.23 2.01 -10.07
CA LEU A 233 7.58 1.07 -9.00
C LEU A 233 6.96 -0.32 -9.23
N ALA A 234 5.79 -0.40 -9.86
CA ALA A 234 5.18 -1.68 -10.19
C ALA A 234 5.95 -2.39 -11.32
N GLU A 235 6.45 -1.65 -12.31
CA GLU A 235 7.37 -2.19 -13.33
C GLU A 235 8.71 -2.64 -12.72
N ALA A 236 9.28 -1.85 -11.82
CA ALA A 236 10.54 -2.18 -11.15
C ALA A 236 10.44 -3.48 -10.34
N VAL A 237 9.35 -3.65 -9.58
CA VAL A 237 9.07 -4.91 -8.84
C VAL A 237 8.92 -6.09 -9.80
N ASN A 238 8.19 -5.93 -10.91
CA ASN A 238 7.98 -7.00 -11.90
C ASN A 238 9.29 -7.51 -12.52
N ARG A 239 10.27 -6.62 -12.75
CA ARG A 239 11.58 -6.99 -13.32
C ARG A 239 12.45 -7.82 -12.37
N THR A 240 12.21 -7.71 -11.06
CA THR A 240 12.98 -8.44 -10.04
C THR A 240 12.37 -9.81 -9.67
N ASP A 241 11.12 -10.09 -10.07
CA ASP A 241 10.52 -11.42 -9.93
C ASP A 241 10.76 -12.27 -11.19
N GLU A 242 11.84 -13.06 -11.21
CA GLU A 242 12.23 -13.95 -12.31
C GLU A 242 11.17 -15.01 -12.70
N ARG A 243 10.02 -15.07 -12.00
CA ARG A 243 8.95 -16.04 -12.21
C ARG A 243 7.66 -15.47 -12.82
N GLY A 244 7.59 -14.16 -13.09
CA GLY A 244 6.51 -13.53 -13.86
C GLY A 244 5.09 -13.69 -13.29
N ARG A 245 4.92 -13.66 -11.96
CA ARG A 245 3.61 -13.91 -11.30
C ARG A 245 2.92 -12.68 -10.72
N VAL A 246 3.41 -11.47 -11.00
CA VAL A 246 2.82 -10.24 -10.48
C VAL A 246 1.80 -9.70 -11.47
N ALA A 247 0.52 -9.77 -11.10
CA ALA A 247 -0.56 -9.10 -11.81
C ALA A 247 -0.72 -7.68 -11.24
N GLN A 248 -0.57 -6.66 -12.08
CA GLN A 248 -0.87 -5.28 -11.71
C GLN A 248 -2.38 -5.06 -11.62
N ALA A 249 -2.83 -4.45 -10.53
CA ALA A 249 -4.11 -3.75 -10.48
C ALA A 249 -3.84 -2.39 -9.84
N VAL A 250 -4.22 -1.33 -10.55
CA VAL A 250 -4.16 0.07 -10.10
C VAL A 250 -5.55 0.52 -9.70
#